data_AF-B5JIX3-F1
#
_entry.id   AF-B5JIX3-F1
#
_cell.length_a   1.000
_cell.length_b   1.000
_cell.length_c   1.000
_cell.angle_alpha   90.00
_cell.angle_beta   90.00
_cell.angle_gamma   90.00
#
_symmetry.space_group_name_H-M   'P 1'
#
loop_
_entity.id
_entity.type
_entity.pdbx_description
1 polymer ?
#
loop_
_entity_poly.entity_id
_entity_poly.type
_entity_poly.pdbx_seq_one_letter_code
_entity_poly.pdbx_strand_id
1 'polypeptide(L)'
;MAIYALSGVIMIFRNTDFLKIEKQIVRTVEPGLTAEELGEALRIRGLRAESETEGEIVFRGGIYDRESGEARYTRKELPAVLKAFEEMHKATSDRPLFFLNVFFGVSLLFFVVSSFFMFLPKSRIMKIGLAYAVAGLALSVVMVYI
;
A
#
# COMPACT_ATOMS: atom_id res chain seq x y z
N MET A 1 7.82 9.60 11.98
CA MET A 1 8.59 8.34 12.03
C MET A 1 7.75 7.14 12.37
N ALA A 2 7.13 7.04 13.56
CA ALA A 2 6.31 5.88 13.91
C ALA A 2 5.19 5.58 12.88
N ILE A 3 4.44 6.60 12.46
CA ILE A 3 3.41 6.46 11.41
C ILE A 3 4.02 6.00 10.09
N TYR A 4 5.16 6.57 9.68
CA TYR A 4 5.85 6.21 8.43
C TYR A 4 6.39 4.77 8.47
N ALA A 5 6.94 4.33 9.61
CA ALA A 5 7.40 2.96 9.81
C ALA A 5 6.24 1.96 9.80
N LEU A 6 5.15 2.26 10.52
CA LEU A 6 3.96 1.40 10.57
C LEU A 6 3.30 1.28 9.19
N SER A 7 3.14 2.39 8.49
CA SER A 7 2.62 2.37 7.11
C SER A 7 3.55 1.64 6.15
N GLY A 8 4.87 1.74 6.32
CA GLY A 8 5.84 0.94 5.56
C GLY A 8 5.64 -0.57 5.74
N VAL A 9 5.37 -1.04 6.96
CA VAL A 9 5.04 -2.45 7.23
C VAL A 9 3.71 -2.84 6.58
N ILE A 10 2.68 -2.00 6.70
CA ILE A 10 1.37 -2.23 6.07
C ILE A 10 1.51 -2.37 4.55
N MET A 11 2.38 -1.58 3.92
CA MET A 11 2.63 -1.60 2.47
C MET A 11 3.17 -2.94 1.95
N ILE A 12 3.95 -3.66 2.76
CA ILE A 12 4.45 -5.01 2.41
C ILE A 12 3.30 -6.01 2.24
N PHE A 13 2.24 -5.88 3.07
CA PHE A 13 1.11 -6.80 3.08
C PHE A 13 -0.12 -6.26 2.33
N ARG A 14 0.02 -5.24 1.49
CA ARG A 14 -1.11 -4.60 0.79
C ARG A 14 -1.92 -5.56 -0.10
N ASN A 15 -1.29 -6.64 -0.56
CA ASN A 15 -1.88 -7.69 -1.39
C ASN A 15 -2.54 -8.83 -0.58
N THR A 16 -2.47 -8.80 0.76
CA THR A 16 -3.08 -9.80 1.64
C THR A 16 -4.28 -9.22 2.39
N ASP A 17 -4.95 -10.03 3.22
CA ASP A 17 -6.06 -9.59 4.07
C ASP A 17 -5.60 -9.01 5.41
N PHE A 18 -4.28 -8.77 5.57
CA PHE A 18 -3.70 -8.25 6.81
C PHE A 18 -4.34 -6.91 7.21
N LEU A 19 -4.94 -6.88 8.41
CA LEU A 19 -5.62 -5.72 9.00
C LEU A 19 -6.79 -5.15 8.19
N LYS A 20 -7.27 -5.84 7.16
CA LYS A 20 -8.42 -5.40 6.36
C LYS A 20 -9.73 -5.86 7.01
N ILE A 21 -10.75 -5.03 6.87
CA ILE A 21 -12.12 -5.32 7.28
C ILE A 21 -13.02 -5.47 6.05
N GLU A 22 -14.06 -6.27 6.18
CA GLU A 22 -15.07 -6.42 5.14
C GLU A 22 -15.99 -5.20 5.10
N LYS A 23 -16.23 -4.69 3.90
CA LYS A 23 -17.14 -3.58 3.66
C LYS A 23 -18.01 -3.89 2.46
N GLN A 24 -19.32 -3.76 2.65
CA GLN A 24 -20.27 -3.84 1.54
C GLN A 24 -20.25 -2.54 0.76
N ILE A 25 -20.16 -2.67 -0.56
CA ILE A 25 -20.13 -1.56 -1.50
C ILE A 25 -21.33 -1.75 -2.43
N VAL A 26 -22.14 -0.70 -2.52
CA VAL A 26 -23.17 -0.55 -3.56
C VAL A 26 -22.68 0.56 -4.48
N ARG A 27 -22.54 0.25 -5.77
CA ARG A 27 -22.03 1.19 -6.75
C ARG A 27 -22.77 1.03 -8.06
N THR A 28 -23.29 2.13 -8.57
CA THR A 28 -23.90 2.18 -9.91
C THR A 28 -22.82 2.45 -10.95
N VAL A 29 -22.82 1.66 -12.01
CA VAL A 29 -21.98 1.80 -13.21
C VAL A 29 -22.89 1.83 -14.45
N GLU A 30 -22.31 1.90 -15.65
CA GLU A 30 -23.09 1.90 -16.89
C GLU A 30 -23.89 0.59 -17.01
N PRO A 31 -25.18 0.62 -17.39
CA PRO A 31 -25.97 -0.58 -17.64
C PRO A 31 -25.43 -1.42 -18.80
N GLY A 32 -25.74 -2.73 -18.80
CA GLY A 32 -25.41 -3.61 -19.93
C GLY A 32 -23.93 -3.97 -20.12
N LEU A 33 -23.05 -3.63 -19.17
CA LEU A 33 -21.63 -4.00 -19.24
C LEU A 33 -21.40 -5.52 -19.32
N THR A 34 -20.40 -5.91 -20.10
CA THR A 34 -19.81 -7.26 -20.09
C THR A 34 -19.01 -7.51 -18.80
N ALA A 35 -18.65 -8.77 -18.53
CA ALA A 35 -17.89 -9.11 -17.32
C ALA A 35 -16.51 -8.43 -17.27
N GLU A 36 -15.85 -8.30 -18.42
CA GLU A 36 -14.56 -7.61 -18.58
C GLU A 36 -14.69 -6.11 -18.29
N GLU A 37 -15.68 -5.46 -18.91
CA GLU A 37 -15.94 -4.02 -18.74
C GLU A 37 -16.38 -3.70 -17.31
N LEU A 38 -17.15 -4.59 -16.68
CA LEU A 38 -17.53 -4.49 -15.27
C LEU A 38 -16.30 -4.51 -14.35
N GLY A 39 -15.33 -5.38 -14.64
CA GLY A 39 -14.05 -5.44 -13.92
C GLY A 39 -13.29 -4.11 -13.96
N GLU A 40 -13.24 -3.47 -15.12
CA GLU A 40 -12.61 -2.16 -15.30
C GLU A 40 -13.40 -1.05 -14.58
N ALA A 41 -14.72 -1.00 -14.75
CA ALA A 41 -15.60 0.00 -14.15
C ALA A 41 -15.54 -0.03 -12.61
N LEU A 42 -15.52 -1.23 -12.02
CA LEU A 42 -15.42 -1.44 -10.58
C LEU A 42 -13.97 -1.35 -10.05
N ARG A 43 -12.97 -1.26 -10.94
CA ARG A 43 -11.53 -1.30 -10.63
C ARG A 43 -11.14 -2.58 -9.86
N ILE A 44 -11.79 -3.70 -10.19
CA ILE A 44 -11.52 -5.02 -9.61
C ILE A 44 -10.62 -5.77 -10.58
N ARG A 45 -9.34 -5.90 -10.23
CA ARG A 45 -8.37 -6.63 -11.07
C ARG A 45 -8.71 -8.11 -11.12
N GLY A 46 -8.82 -8.65 -12.33
CA GLY A 46 -9.09 -10.07 -12.55
C GLY A 46 -10.49 -10.50 -12.16
N LEU A 47 -11.48 -9.60 -12.26
CA LEU A 47 -12.89 -9.97 -12.13
C LEU A 47 -13.21 -11.04 -13.17
N ARG A 48 -13.87 -12.12 -12.74
CA ARG A 48 -14.39 -13.17 -13.59
C ARG A 48 -15.83 -13.43 -13.19
N ALA A 49 -16.72 -13.51 -14.17
CA ALA A 49 -18.09 -13.97 -13.94
C ALA A 49 -18.07 -15.45 -13.55
N GLU A 50 -18.73 -15.78 -12.44
CA GLU A 50 -19.01 -17.15 -12.04
C GLU A 50 -20.33 -17.64 -12.67
N SER A 51 -21.27 -16.72 -12.89
CA SER A 51 -22.51 -16.94 -13.63
C SER A 51 -22.92 -15.66 -14.36
N GLU A 52 -23.46 -15.80 -15.58
CA GLU A 52 -23.91 -14.70 -16.40
C GLU A 52 -25.29 -15.02 -16.98
N THR A 53 -26.24 -14.13 -16.76
CA THR A 53 -27.61 -14.21 -17.30
C THR A 53 -27.93 -12.93 -18.08
N GLU A 54 -29.08 -12.87 -18.76
CA GLU A 54 -29.50 -11.66 -19.49
C GLU A 54 -29.64 -10.44 -18.57
N GLY A 55 -30.06 -10.64 -17.32
CA GLY A 55 -30.30 -9.56 -16.36
C GLY A 55 -29.20 -9.35 -15.30
N GLU A 56 -28.40 -10.36 -14.97
CA GLU A 56 -27.44 -10.28 -13.85
C GLU A 56 -26.10 -10.97 -14.17
N ILE A 57 -25.01 -10.37 -13.68
CA ILE A 57 -23.68 -10.99 -13.61
C ILE A 57 -23.35 -11.27 -12.15
N VAL A 58 -23.12 -12.55 -11.84
CA VAL A 58 -22.61 -12.98 -10.53
C VAL A 58 -21.10 -13.19 -10.64
N PHE A 59 -20.35 -12.56 -9.76
CA PHE A 59 -18.90 -12.70 -9.69
C PHE A 59 -18.46 -12.95 -8.25
N ARG A 60 -17.18 -13.30 -8.09
CA ARG A 60 -16.64 -13.59 -6.77
C ARG A 60 -16.79 -12.38 -5.82
N GLY A 61 -17.68 -12.54 -4.85
CA GLY A 61 -17.91 -11.54 -3.80
C GLY A 61 -18.96 -10.48 -4.14
N GLY A 62 -19.74 -10.65 -5.22
CA GLY A 62 -20.82 -9.71 -5.54
C GLY A 62 -21.70 -10.09 -6.73
N ILE A 63 -22.71 -9.24 -6.93
CA ILE A 63 -23.68 -9.31 -8.03
C ILE A 63 -23.75 -7.96 -8.72
N TYR A 64 -24.05 -7.99 -10.02
CA TYR A 64 -24.25 -6.81 -10.84
C TYR A 64 -25.51 -6.97 -11.69
N ASP A 65 -26.43 -6.02 -11.55
CA ASP A 65 -27.67 -5.96 -12.29
C ASP A 65 -27.46 -5.16 -13.60
N ARG A 66 -27.72 -5.81 -14.74
CA ARG A 66 -27.49 -5.27 -16.09
C ARG A 66 -28.52 -4.24 -16.51
N GLU A 67 -29.73 -4.28 -15.95
CA GLU A 67 -30.81 -3.36 -16.29
C GLU A 67 -30.62 -2.02 -15.59
N SER A 68 -30.35 -2.05 -14.29
CA SER A 68 -30.16 -0.87 -13.45
C SER A 68 -28.73 -0.34 -13.44
N GLY A 69 -27.75 -1.17 -13.81
CA GLY A 69 -26.34 -0.85 -13.69
C GLY A 69 -25.81 -0.92 -12.24
N GLU A 70 -26.57 -1.50 -11.31
CA GLU A 70 -26.19 -1.56 -9.89
C GLU A 70 -25.31 -2.77 -9.57
N ALA A 71 -24.12 -2.52 -9.02
CA ALA A 71 -23.24 -3.55 -8.49
C ALA A 71 -23.26 -3.55 -6.95
N ARG A 72 -23.53 -4.72 -6.35
CA ARG A 72 -23.45 -4.96 -4.90
C ARG A 72 -22.37 -6.00 -4.62
N TYR A 73 -21.31 -5.60 -3.93
CA TYR A 73 -20.18 -6.48 -3.67
C TYR A 73 -19.48 -6.19 -2.34
N THR A 74 -18.85 -7.21 -1.78
CA THR A 74 -18.04 -7.10 -0.57
C THR A 74 -16.58 -6.92 -0.94
N ARG A 75 -15.94 -5.89 -0.38
CA ARG A 75 -14.50 -5.64 -0.54
C ARG A 75 -13.82 -5.58 0.81
N LYS A 76 -12.65 -6.22 0.90
CA LYS A 76 -11.75 -6.05 2.04
C LYS A 76 -10.90 -4.80 1.85
N GLU A 77 -11.01 -3.84 2.76
CA GLU A 77 -10.18 -2.64 2.79
C GLU A 77 -9.65 -2.33 4.19
N LEU A 78 -8.56 -1.56 4.28
CA LEU A 78 -8.04 -1.11 5.55
C LEU A 78 -9.06 -0.20 6.26
N PRO A 79 -9.19 -0.27 7.60
CA PRO A 79 -9.91 0.71 8.39
C PRO A 79 -9.45 2.13 8.08
N ALA A 80 -10.34 3.10 8.22
CA ALA A 80 -10.13 4.49 7.77
C ALA A 80 -8.77 5.09 8.16
N VAL A 81 -8.34 4.88 9.42
CA VAL A 81 -7.05 5.39 9.92
C VAL A 81 -5.86 4.75 9.22
N LEU A 82 -5.86 3.42 9.09
CA LEU A 82 -4.77 2.69 8.44
C LEU A 82 -4.73 2.98 6.94
N LYS A 83 -5.91 3.15 6.32
CA LYS A 83 -6.03 3.57 4.92
C LYS A 83 -5.44 4.96 4.69
N ALA A 84 -5.69 5.92 5.59
CA ALA A 84 -5.09 7.25 5.51
C ALA A 84 -3.55 7.20 5.62
N PHE A 85 -3.00 6.34 6.50
CA PHE A 85 -1.56 6.15 6.62
C PHE A 85 -0.95 5.50 5.36
N GLU A 86 -1.64 4.52 4.77
CA GLU A 86 -1.23 3.91 3.49
C GLU A 86 -1.21 4.95 2.35
N GLU A 87 -2.27 5.75 2.23
CA GLU A 87 -2.39 6.79 1.20
C GLU A 87 -1.34 7.89 1.35
N MET A 88 -1.06 8.30 2.60
CA MET A 88 0.03 9.23 2.91
C MET A 88 1.38 8.66 2.45
N HIS A 89 1.72 7.42 2.82
CA HIS A 89 3.01 6.80 2.49
C HIS A 89 3.19 6.59 0.97
N LYS A 90 2.09 6.34 0.24
CA LYS A 90 2.08 6.18 -1.22
C LYS A 90 2.04 7.49 -2.00
N ALA A 91 1.92 8.65 -1.34
CA ALA A 91 1.76 9.92 -2.03
C ALA A 91 2.95 10.20 -2.97
N THR A 92 2.62 10.37 -4.26
CA THR A 92 3.52 10.77 -5.34
C THR A 92 3.54 12.29 -5.51
N SER A 93 4.42 12.80 -6.38
CA SER A 93 4.66 14.24 -6.58
C SER A 93 3.46 15.05 -7.07
N ASP A 94 2.38 14.38 -7.47
CA ASP A 94 1.08 14.97 -7.84
C ASP A 94 0.24 15.41 -6.63
N ARG A 95 0.61 15.01 -5.40
CA ARG A 95 -0.15 15.31 -4.19
C ARG A 95 0.69 16.04 -3.14
N PRO A 96 0.21 17.13 -2.51
CA PRO A 96 0.96 17.87 -1.48
C PRO A 96 1.54 17.02 -0.34
N LEU A 97 0.93 15.87 -0.04
CA LEU A 97 1.42 14.93 0.98
C LEU A 97 2.83 14.37 0.69
N PHE A 98 3.33 14.43 -0.55
CA PHE A 98 4.68 13.96 -0.88
C PHE A 98 5.77 14.70 -0.08
N PHE A 99 5.57 15.98 0.26
CA PHE A 99 6.51 16.76 1.07
C PHE A 99 6.75 16.10 2.43
N LEU A 100 5.71 15.50 3.02
CA LEU A 100 5.81 14.80 4.29
C LEU A 100 6.66 13.52 4.17
N ASN A 101 6.52 12.79 3.06
CA ASN A 101 7.34 11.60 2.79
C ASN A 101 8.82 11.97 2.58
N VAL A 102 9.11 13.02 1.81
CA VAL A 102 10.47 13.53 1.62
C VAL A 102 11.06 14.01 2.95
N PHE A 103 10.29 14.78 3.73
CA PHE A 103 10.71 15.24 5.04
C PHE A 103 11.06 14.07 5.96
N PHE A 104 10.24 13.01 5.98
CA PHE A 104 10.55 11.82 6.77
C PHE A 104 11.80 11.10 6.27
N GLY A 105 11.99 10.95 4.96
CA GLY A 105 13.19 10.34 4.39
C GLY A 105 14.48 11.12 4.73
N VAL A 106 14.47 12.43 4.54
CA VAL A 106 15.61 13.31 4.86
C VAL A 106 15.89 13.34 6.36
N SER A 107 14.85 13.42 7.19
CA SER A 107 15.00 13.41 8.65
C SER A 107 15.58 12.08 9.14
N LEU A 108 15.15 10.96 8.58
CA LEU A 108 15.70 9.65 8.93
C LEU A 108 17.18 9.54 8.55
N LEU A 109 17.55 9.98 7.35
CA LEU A 109 18.95 10.03 6.91
C LEU A 109 19.78 10.94 7.84
N PHE A 110 19.25 12.11 8.19
CA PHE A 110 19.88 13.03 9.13
C PHE A 110 20.14 12.34 10.47
N PHE A 111 19.15 11.68 11.08
CA PHE A 111 19.33 11.04 12.38
C PHE A 111 20.33 9.88 12.34
N VAL A 112 20.35 9.09 11.26
CA VAL A 112 21.34 8.01 11.08
C VAL A 112 22.75 8.59 11.02
N VAL A 113 22.97 9.63 10.21
CA VAL A 113 24.28 10.27 10.05
C VAL A 113 24.69 11.03 11.32
N SER A 114 23.76 11.77 11.94
CA SER A 114 24.01 12.54 13.15
C SER A 114 24.41 11.66 14.33
N SER A 115 23.92 10.41 14.38
CA SER A 115 24.24 9.47 15.46
C SER A 115 25.74 9.18 15.60
N PHE A 116 26.51 9.23 14.50
CA PHE A 116 27.96 9.02 14.54
C PHE A 116 28.71 10.18 15.20
N PHE A 117 28.19 11.40 15.11
CA PHE A 117 28.79 12.57 15.76
C PHE A 117 28.62 12.58 17.28
N MET A 118 27.73 11.73 17.82
CA MET A 118 27.55 11.56 19.26
C MET A 118 28.75 10.86 19.92
N PHE A 119 29.59 10.16 19.15
CA PHE A 119 30.75 9.44 19.66
C PHE A 119 32.05 10.19 19.39
N LEU A 120 33.01 10.10 20.33
CA LEU A 120 34.31 10.74 20.15
C LEU A 120 35.00 10.24 18.86
N PRO A 121 35.58 11.16 18.05
CA PRO A 121 36.37 10.80 16.91
C PRO A 121 37.46 9.77 17.25
N LYS A 122 37.63 8.76 16.40
CA LYS A 122 38.59 7.65 16.55
C LYS A 122 38.37 6.73 17.75
N SER A 123 37.29 6.89 18.53
CA SER A 123 36.96 5.97 19.63
C SER A 123 36.68 4.55 19.12
N ARG A 124 36.92 3.55 19.99
CA ARG A 124 36.64 2.14 19.67
C ARG A 124 35.16 1.93 19.31
N ILE A 125 34.25 2.58 20.06
CA ILE A 125 32.80 2.51 19.84
C ILE A 125 32.44 3.04 18.45
N MET A 126 32.98 4.19 18.04
CA MET A 126 32.68 4.75 16.71
C MET A 126 33.18 3.87 15.56
N LYS A 127 34.39 3.27 15.68
CA LYS A 127 34.92 2.35 14.66
C LYS A 127 34.04 1.10 14.50
N ILE A 128 33.60 0.54 15.61
CA ILE A 128 32.70 -0.63 15.62
C ILE A 128 31.34 -0.27 15.02
N GLY A 129 30.75 0.86 15.43
CA GLY A 129 29.48 1.34 14.87
C GLY A 129 29.55 1.56 13.36
N LEU A 130 30.63 2.19 12.87
CA LEU A 130 30.85 2.39 11.44
C LEU A 130 31.01 1.05 10.69
N ALA A 131 31.73 0.08 11.27
CA ALA A 131 31.88 -1.24 10.68
C ALA A 131 30.54 -1.96 10.52
N TYR A 132 29.68 -1.93 11.54
CA TYR A 132 28.32 -2.50 11.46
C TYR A 132 27.45 -1.78 10.43
N ALA A 133 27.53 -0.46 10.32
CA ALA A 133 26.78 0.30 9.32
C ALA A 133 27.19 -0.07 7.89
N VAL A 134 28.50 -0.19 7.63
CA VAL A 134 29.02 -0.62 6.32
C VAL A 134 28.63 -2.06 6.01
N ALA A 135 28.74 -2.97 6.99
CA ALA A 135 28.32 -4.36 6.83
C ALA A 135 26.81 -4.48 6.54
N GLY A 136 25.98 -3.72 7.24
CA GLY A 136 24.54 -3.65 7.00
C GLY A 136 24.20 -3.11 5.61
N LEU A 137 24.88 -2.04 5.17
CA LEU A 137 24.73 -1.50 3.82
C LEU A 137 25.11 -2.53 2.76
N ALA A 138 26.26 -3.21 2.93
CA ALA A 138 26.71 -4.26 2.02
C ALA A 138 25.70 -5.41 1.94
N LEU A 139 25.19 -5.87 3.09
CA LEU A 139 24.14 -6.89 3.13
C LEU A 139 22.87 -6.43 2.40
N SER A 140 22.39 -5.20 2.64
CA SER A 140 21.22 -4.66 1.95
C SER A 140 21.42 -4.59 0.43
N VAL A 141 22.60 -4.17 -0.04
CA VAL A 141 22.94 -4.19 -1.47
C VAL A 141 22.87 -5.61 -2.02
N VAL A 142 23.49 -6.59 -1.35
CA VAL A 142 23.45 -7.99 -1.76
C VAL A 142 22.01 -8.50 -1.85
N MET A 143 21.18 -8.23 -0.84
CA MET A 143 19.78 -8.67 -0.82
C MET A 143 18.91 -8.05 -1.92
N VAL A 144 19.26 -6.87 -2.44
CA VAL A 144 18.52 -6.23 -3.55
C VAL A 144 18.81 -6.92 -4.89
N TYR A 145 19.98 -7.55 -5.03
CA TYR A 145 20.41 -8.20 -6.28
C TYR A 145 20.30 -9.73 -6.26
N ILE A 146 19.76 -10.32 -5.20
CA ILE A 146 19.35 -11.73 -5.10
C ILE A 146 17.84 -11.80 -5.33
#